data_AF-A0A822IM27-F1
#
_entry.id   AF-A0A822IM27-F1
#
_cell.length_a   1.000
_cell.length_b   1.000
_cell.length_c   1.000
_cell.angle_alpha   90.00
_cell.angle_beta   90.00
_cell.angle_gamma   90.00
#
_symmetry.space_group_name_H-M   'P 1'
#
loop_
_entity.id
_entity.type
_entity.pdbx_description
1 polymer ?
#
loop_
_entity_poly.entity_id
_entity_poly.type
_entity_poly.pdbx_seq_one_letter_code
_entity_poly.pdbx_strand_id
1 'polypeptide(L)'
;MPEEFNVAYNFELALTNFDPSYPLPADCPFHVEREDKPLERLKTALLIDHKQAPKYFFSGHRGCGKSTELNNLAVDEKIKEKFYIIKYSMKDVCDVNNLNYIDVLLSIGAQIYIQYIEAGNELRAYPKSPDALNVIHAHARCNNAR
;
A
#
# COMPACT_ATOMS: atom_id res chain seq x y z
N MET A 1 -10.30 -5.94 10.61
CA MET A 1 -11.75 -5.86 10.90
C MET A 1 -12.48 -6.53 9.76
N PRO A 2 -13.48 -7.40 10.00
CA PRO A 2 -14.27 -7.97 8.92
C PRO A 2 -15.04 -6.84 8.23
N GLU A 3 -15.02 -6.85 6.90
CA GLU A 3 -15.73 -5.88 6.06
C GLU A 3 -17.24 -6.15 6.15
N GLU A 4 -17.88 -5.66 7.21
CA GLU A 4 -19.34 -5.60 7.26
C GLU A 4 -19.82 -4.47 6.35
N PHE A 5 -20.00 -4.80 5.07
CA PHE A 5 -20.84 -3.97 4.21
C PHE A 5 -22.27 -4.03 4.75
N ASN A 6 -22.68 -2.99 5.46
CA ASN A 6 -24.08 -2.83 5.85
C ASN A 6 -24.91 -2.54 4.60
N VAL A 7 -25.69 -3.53 4.16
CA VAL A 7 -26.56 -3.40 2.99
C VAL A 7 -27.61 -2.32 3.27
N ALA A 8 -27.60 -1.27 2.45
CA ALA A 8 -28.60 -0.23 2.49
C ALA A 8 -29.71 -0.48 1.47
N TYR A 9 -30.96 -0.41 1.90
CA TYR A 9 -32.14 -0.60 1.04
C TYR A 9 -32.76 0.73 0.58
N ASN A 10 -32.25 1.86 1.08
CA ASN A 10 -32.68 3.20 0.70
C ASN A 10 -31.49 4.18 0.82
N PHE A 11 -31.66 5.37 0.24
CA PHE A 11 -30.62 6.41 0.19
C PHE A 11 -30.21 6.92 1.58
N GLU A 12 -31.17 7.09 2.50
CA GLU A 12 -30.91 7.61 3.85
C GLU A 12 -30.06 6.64 4.69
N LEU A 13 -30.35 5.35 4.60
CA LEU A 13 -29.54 4.31 5.22
C LEU A 13 -28.16 4.20 4.56
N ALA A 14 -28.08 4.39 3.23
CA ALA A 14 -26.79 4.40 2.53
C ALA A 14 -25.90 5.55 3.01
N LEU A 15 -26.46 6.75 3.19
CA LEU A 15 -25.74 7.90 3.78
C LEU A 15 -25.33 7.63 5.23
N THR A 16 -26.20 6.98 6.02
CA THR A 16 -25.91 6.64 7.42
C THR A 16 -24.79 5.61 7.54
N ASN A 17 -24.73 4.65 6.61
CA ASN A 17 -23.70 3.63 6.56
C ASN A 17 -22.35 4.18 6.06
N PHE A 18 -22.33 5.35 5.43
CA PHE A 18 -21.11 5.96 4.89
C PHE A 18 -20.42 6.84 5.94
N ASP A 19 -19.38 6.31 6.58
CA ASP A 19 -18.52 7.11 7.47
C ASP A 19 -17.28 7.63 6.71
N PRO A 20 -17.18 8.95 6.45
CA PRO A 20 -16.04 9.54 5.73
C PRO A 20 -14.71 9.48 6.51
N SER A 21 -14.76 9.08 7.78
CA SER A 21 -13.58 8.93 8.65
C SER A 21 -12.79 7.67 8.33
N TYR A 22 -13.43 6.67 7.70
CA TYR A 22 -12.82 5.38 7.39
C TYR A 22 -12.42 5.29 5.90
N PRO A 23 -11.29 4.65 5.60
CA PRO A 23 -10.92 4.39 4.21
C PRO A 23 -11.86 3.36 3.59
N LEU A 24 -12.14 3.51 2.29
CA LEU A 24 -12.91 2.50 1.57
C LEU A 24 -12.11 1.20 1.47
N PRO A 25 -12.78 0.04 1.58
CA PRO A 25 -12.15 -1.24 1.29
C PRO A 25 -11.69 -1.32 -0.16
N ALA A 26 -10.83 -2.29 -0.43
CA ALA A 26 -10.36 -2.52 -1.78
C ALA A 26 -11.53 -2.93 -2.70
N ASP A 27 -11.48 -2.55 -3.98
CA ASP A 27 -12.52 -2.86 -4.98
C ASP A 27 -13.94 -2.39 -4.59
N CYS A 28 -14.02 -1.36 -3.74
CA CYS A 28 -15.29 -0.81 -3.30
C CYS A 28 -16.03 -0.17 -4.50
N PRO A 29 -17.30 -0.52 -4.75
CA PRO A 29 -18.06 0.03 -5.88
C PRO A 29 -18.31 1.55 -5.77
N PHE A 30 -18.13 2.13 -4.58
CA PHE A 30 -18.24 3.57 -4.35
C PHE A 30 -16.93 4.32 -4.55
N HIS A 31 -15.83 3.63 -4.87
CA HIS A 31 -14.57 4.27 -5.21
C HIS A 31 -14.68 4.94 -6.59
N VAL A 32 -14.27 6.21 -6.65
CA VAL A 32 -14.22 6.98 -7.91
C VAL A 32 -12.76 7.18 -8.28
N GLU A 33 -12.39 6.73 -9.49
CA GLU A 33 -11.04 6.89 -9.99
C GLU A 33 -10.69 8.38 -10.14
N ARG A 34 -9.49 8.74 -9.69
CA ARG A 34 -8.99 10.11 -9.78
C ARG A 34 -8.49 10.41 -11.20
N GLU A 35 -8.81 11.61 -11.70
CA GLU A 35 -8.47 12.05 -13.06
C GLU A 35 -6.97 11.95 -13.37
N ASP A 36 -6.11 12.26 -12.39
CA ASP A 36 -4.65 12.27 -12.52
C ASP A 36 -4.00 10.87 -12.34
N LYS A 37 -4.81 9.83 -12.10
CA LYS A 37 -4.41 8.43 -11.90
C LYS A 37 -3.10 8.26 -11.10
N PRO A 38 -3.00 8.83 -9.89
CA PRO A 38 -1.77 8.84 -9.10
C PRO A 38 -1.36 7.41 -8.69
N LEU A 39 -2.33 6.50 -8.56
CA LEU A 39 -2.10 5.10 -8.24
C LEU A 39 -1.31 4.37 -9.32
N GLU A 40 -1.58 4.64 -10.60
CA GLU A 40 -0.87 4.02 -11.73
C GLU A 40 0.60 4.45 -11.78
N ARG A 41 0.89 5.70 -11.42
CA ARG A 41 2.26 6.20 -11.29
C ARG A 41 3.01 5.48 -10.18
N LEU A 42 2.37 5.27 -9.03
CA LEU A 42 2.94 4.54 -7.90
C LEU A 42 3.16 3.06 -8.25
N LYS A 43 2.17 2.41 -8.87
CA LYS A 43 2.26 1.02 -9.34
C LYS A 43 3.43 0.84 -10.29
N THR A 44 3.56 1.71 -11.29
CA THR A 44 4.69 1.71 -12.21
C THR A 44 6.02 1.86 -11.46
N ALA A 45 6.10 2.80 -10.52
CA ALA A 45 7.31 3.02 -9.72
C ALA A 45 7.68 1.80 -8.86
N LEU A 46 6.70 1.08 -8.30
CA LEU A 46 6.93 -0.13 -7.51
C LEU A 46 7.35 -1.34 -8.36
N LEU A 47 6.81 -1.47 -9.58
CA LEU A 47 7.09 -2.60 -10.45
C LEU A 47 8.46 -2.51 -11.14
N ILE A 48 9.07 -1.33 -11.22
CA ILE A 48 10.46 -1.17 -11.68
C ILE A 48 11.43 -1.79 -10.66
N ASP A 49 12.54 -2.36 -11.16
CA ASP A 49 13.62 -2.85 -10.32
C ASP A 49 14.53 -1.71 -9.88
N HIS A 50 14.66 -1.55 -8.57
CA HIS A 50 15.52 -0.54 -7.96
C HIS A 50 16.77 -1.19 -7.39
N LYS A 51 17.91 -0.50 -7.47
CA LYS A 51 19.14 -0.95 -6.80
C LYS A 51 19.01 -0.97 -5.28
N GLN A 52 18.14 -0.14 -4.73
CA GLN A 52 17.83 -0.06 -3.30
C GLN A 52 16.31 -0.03 -3.14
N ALA A 53 15.80 -0.64 -2.07
CA ALA A 53 14.36 -0.63 -1.78
C ALA A 53 13.87 0.82 -1.60
N PRO A 54 12.97 1.33 -2.47
CA PRO A 54 12.48 2.70 -2.39
C PRO A 54 11.58 2.88 -1.17
N LYS A 55 11.57 4.11 -0.64
CA LYS A 55 10.67 4.53 0.44
C LYS A 55 9.78 5.65 -0.09
N TYR A 56 8.46 5.47 0.02
CA TYR A 56 7.48 6.44 -0.43
C TYR A 56 6.80 7.09 0.77
N PHE A 57 6.71 8.42 0.75
CA PHE A 57 5.98 9.19 1.75
C PHE A 57 4.75 9.82 1.12
N PHE A 58 3.58 9.45 1.61
CA PHE A 58 2.30 9.98 1.12
C PHE A 58 1.81 11.09 2.05
N SER A 59 1.96 12.34 1.61
CA SER A 59 1.44 13.51 2.33
C SER A 59 0.02 13.87 1.86
N GLY A 60 -0.68 14.66 2.68
CA GLY A 60 -2.02 15.17 2.35
C GLY A 60 -2.96 15.19 3.56
N HIS A 61 -4.04 15.95 3.47
CA HIS A 61 -5.02 16.10 4.56
C HIS A 61 -5.72 14.78 4.94
N ARG A 62 -6.24 14.72 6.17
CA ARG A 62 -7.15 13.63 6.57
C ARG A 62 -8.37 13.64 5.63
N GLY A 63 -8.85 12.46 5.23
CA GLY A 63 -9.96 12.32 4.28
C GLY A 63 -9.60 12.45 2.79
N CYS A 64 -8.35 12.77 2.41
CA CYS A 64 -7.99 12.89 0.98
C CYS A 64 -7.78 11.55 0.24
N GLY A 65 -8.24 10.43 0.81
CA GLY A 65 -8.22 9.12 0.14
C GLY A 65 -6.91 8.33 0.15
N LYS A 66 -5.83 8.77 0.82
CA LYS A 66 -4.53 8.05 0.82
C LYS A 66 -4.65 6.56 1.18
N SER A 67 -5.30 6.25 2.29
CA SER A 67 -5.48 4.87 2.75
C SER A 67 -6.40 4.08 1.81
N THR A 68 -7.42 4.72 1.22
CA THR A 68 -8.28 4.11 0.20
C THR A 68 -7.47 3.68 -1.03
N GLU A 69 -6.63 4.57 -1.57
CA GLU A 69 -5.77 4.26 -2.72
C GLU A 69 -4.81 3.10 -2.42
N LEU A 70 -4.21 3.10 -1.23
CA LEU A 70 -3.33 1.99 -0.79
C LEU A 70 -4.09 0.67 -0.59
N ASN A 71 -5.38 0.72 -0.23
CA ASN A 71 -6.22 -0.48 -0.15
C ASN A 71 -6.41 -1.10 -1.54
N ASN A 72 -6.72 -0.28 -2.55
CA ASN A 72 -6.83 -0.72 -3.94
C ASN A 72 -5.50 -1.24 -4.49
N LEU A 73 -4.38 -0.59 -4.18
CA LEU A 73 -3.06 -1.08 -4.59
C LEU A 73 -2.73 -2.45 -4.01
N ALA A 74 -3.17 -2.72 -2.77
CA ALA A 74 -2.86 -3.97 -2.09
C ALA A 74 -3.56 -5.19 -2.72
N VAL A 75 -4.65 -4.99 -3.49
CA VAL A 75 -5.34 -6.07 -4.18
C VAL A 75 -4.86 -6.30 -5.61
N ASP A 76 -4.07 -5.39 -6.17
CA ASP A 76 -3.53 -5.47 -7.52
C ASP A 76 -2.71 -6.74 -7.75
N GLU A 77 -3.05 -7.47 -8.81
CA GLU A 77 -2.45 -8.77 -9.12
C GLU A 77 -0.94 -8.68 -9.38
N LYS A 78 -0.49 -7.66 -10.14
CA LYS A 78 0.94 -7.49 -10.46
C LYS A 78 1.74 -7.13 -9.21
N ILE A 79 1.15 -6.35 -8.31
CA ILE A 79 1.76 -6.02 -7.02
C ILE A 79 1.85 -7.27 -6.14
N LYS A 80 0.78 -8.07 -6.04
CA LYS A 80 0.76 -9.35 -5.29
C LYS A 80 1.72 -10.39 -5.85
N GLU A 81 1.97 -10.39 -7.15
CA GLU A 81 2.95 -11.28 -7.78
C GLU A 81 4.38 -10.93 -7.38
N LYS A 82 4.70 -9.63 -7.27
CA LYS A 82 6.05 -9.14 -6.97
C LYS A 82 6.33 -9.02 -5.47
N PHE A 83 5.33 -8.70 -4.66
CA PHE A 83 5.50 -8.34 -3.25
C PHE A 83 4.63 -9.18 -2.33
N TYR A 84 5.21 -9.54 -1.17
CA TYR A 84 4.43 -9.95 -0.01
C TYR A 84 3.99 -8.71 0.76
N ILE A 85 2.68 -8.43 0.75
CA ILE A 85 2.13 -7.15 1.22
C ILE A 85 1.78 -7.25 2.70
N ILE A 86 2.50 -6.49 3.53
CA ILE A 86 2.16 -6.28 4.94
C ILE A 86 1.43 -4.95 5.07
N LYS A 87 0.15 -5.01 5.39
CA LYS A 87 -0.71 -3.83 5.51
C LYS A 87 -1.21 -3.72 6.93
N TYR A 88 -0.94 -2.59 7.59
CA TYR A 88 -1.47 -2.30 8.92
C TYR A 88 -1.46 -0.79 9.19
N SER A 89 -2.19 -0.38 10.23
CA SER A 89 -2.25 1.01 10.70
C SER A 89 -1.60 1.11 12.08
N MET A 90 -0.68 2.07 12.25
CA MET A 90 -0.08 2.36 13.55
C MET A 90 -1.11 2.76 14.61
N LYS A 91 -2.25 3.33 14.20
CA LYS A 91 -3.32 3.71 15.13
C LYS A 91 -3.97 2.51 15.81
N ASP A 92 -3.85 1.33 15.19
CA ASP A 92 -4.53 0.12 15.64
C ASP A 92 -3.62 -0.68 16.60
N VAL A 93 -2.31 -0.44 16.54
CA VAL A 93 -1.28 -1.24 17.23
C VAL A 93 -0.49 -0.44 18.27
N CYS A 94 -0.50 0.89 18.20
CA CYS A 94 0.27 1.75 19.10
C CYS A 94 -0.60 2.87 19.67
N ASP A 95 -0.26 3.34 20.88
CA ASP A 95 -0.82 4.59 21.40
C ASP A 95 -0.23 5.77 20.64
N VAL A 96 -1.06 6.37 19.78
CA VAL A 96 -0.68 7.51 18.94
C VAL A 96 -0.30 8.76 19.74
N ASN A 97 -0.73 8.88 21.00
CA ASN A 97 -0.38 10.02 21.84
C ASN A 97 1.00 9.89 22.49
N ASN A 98 1.58 8.68 22.48
CA ASN A 98 2.87 8.36 23.08
C ASN A 98 3.70 7.44 22.15
N LEU A 99 3.78 7.79 20.86
CA LEU A 99 4.45 6.98 19.85
C LEU A 99 5.96 7.24 19.82
N ASN A 100 6.76 6.19 20.01
CA ASN A 100 8.21 6.23 19.87
C ASN A 100 8.69 5.44 18.62
N TYR A 101 9.91 5.69 18.16
CA TYR A 101 10.52 4.94 17.06
C TYR A 101 10.66 3.44 17.38
N ILE A 102 10.81 3.10 18.66
CA ILE A 102 10.85 1.70 19.12
C ILE A 102 9.51 1.02 18.83
N ASP A 103 8.39 1.68 19.10
CA ASP A 103 7.06 1.15 18.84
C ASP A 103 6.82 0.97 17.34
N VAL A 104 7.30 1.92 16.53
CA VAL A 104 7.25 1.82 15.06
C VAL A 104 8.05 0.62 14.57
N LEU A 105 9.30 0.45 14.99
CA LEU A 105 10.13 -0.67 14.54
C LEU A 105 9.59 -2.03 15.01
N LEU A 106 9.16 -2.10 16.27
CA LEU A 106 8.61 -3.32 16.85
C LEU A 106 7.28 -3.69 16.19
N SER A 107 6.40 -2.72 15.93
CA SER A 107 5.14 -2.98 15.24
C SER A 107 5.34 -3.46 13.80
N ILE A 108 6.33 -2.92 13.06
CA ILE A 108 6.68 -3.44 11.73
C ILE A 108 7.05 -4.92 11.83
N GLY A 109 7.99 -5.26 12.73
CA GLY A 109 8.45 -6.64 12.91
C GLY A 109 7.34 -7.58 13.36
N ALA A 110 6.52 -7.15 14.32
CA ALA A 110 5.38 -7.92 14.83
C ALA A 110 4.35 -8.17 13.72
N GLN A 111 4.01 -7.16 12.91
CA GLN A 111 3.04 -7.30 11.84
C GLN A 111 3.53 -8.18 10.69
N ILE A 112 4.83 -8.11 10.35
CA ILE A 112 5.44 -9.07 9.42
C ILE A 112 5.26 -10.49 9.94
N TYR A 113 5.59 -10.74 11.22
CA TYR A 113 5.50 -12.06 11.81
C TYR A 113 4.05 -12.57 11.89
N ILE A 114 3.13 -11.77 12.45
CA ILE A 114 1.72 -12.16 12.64
C ILE A 114 1.07 -12.49 11.30
N GLN A 115 1.14 -11.58 10.33
CA GLN A 115 0.50 -11.77 9.03
C GLN A 115 1.15 -12.93 8.25
N TYR A 116 2.45 -13.20 8.45
CA TYR A 116 3.12 -14.38 7.87
C TYR A 116 2.61 -15.71 8.44
N ILE A 117 2.45 -15.79 9.77
CA ILE A 117 1.89 -16.99 10.41
C ILE A 117 0.44 -17.20 9.96
N GLU A 118 -0.37 -16.13 9.92
CA GLU A 118 -1.76 -16.18 9.49
C GLU A 118 -1.93 -16.59 8.01
N ALA A 119 -0.97 -16.22 7.15
CA ALA A 119 -0.96 -16.58 5.73
C ALA A 119 -0.49 -18.01 5.45
N GLY A 120 -0.15 -18.81 6.47
CA GLY A 120 0.20 -20.22 6.32
C GLY A 120 1.71 -20.50 6.21
N ASN A 121 2.57 -19.56 6.61
CA ASN A 121 4.04 -19.73 6.66
C ASN A 121 4.72 -19.92 5.30
N GLU A 122 4.16 -19.38 4.22
CA GLU A 122 4.79 -19.45 2.89
C GLU A 122 5.29 -18.08 2.44
N LEU A 123 6.62 -17.91 2.39
CA LEU A 123 7.22 -16.76 1.72
C LEU A 123 7.38 -17.09 0.24
N ARG A 124 6.62 -16.41 -0.63
CA ARG A 124 6.91 -16.44 -2.07
C ARG A 124 8.29 -15.82 -2.27
N ALA A 125 9.25 -16.62 -2.73
CA ALA A 125 10.59 -16.13 -2.99
C ALA A 125 10.50 -14.97 -3.98
N TYR A 126 11.07 -13.81 -3.64
CA TYR A 126 11.23 -12.71 -4.57
C TYR A 126 12.02 -13.25 -5.77
N PRO A 127 11.47 -13.23 -7.01
CA PRO A 127 12.22 -13.67 -8.16
C PRO A 127 13.46 -12.78 -8.26
N LYS A 128 14.64 -13.36 -8.08
CA LYS A 128 15.88 -12.67 -8.42
C LYS A 128 15.76 -12.30 -9.89
N SER A 129 15.85 -11.02 -10.23
CA SER A 129 15.72 -10.61 -11.62
C SER A 129 16.75 -11.40 -12.46
N PRO A 130 16.33 -12.03 -13.58
CA PRO A 130 17.24 -12.76 -14.46
C PRO A 130 18.41 -11.91 -14.97
N ASP A 131 18.25 -10.58 -14.93
CA ASP A 131 19.18 -9.60 -15.49
C ASP A 131 20.28 -9.13 -14.53
N ALA A 132 20.35 -9.64 -13.29
CA ALA A 132 21.45 -9.32 -12.38
C ALA A 132 22.84 -9.73 -12.92
N LEU A 133 22.90 -10.56 -13.96
CA LEU A 133 24.12 -10.99 -14.65
C LEU A 133 24.38 -10.27 -16.00
N ASN A 134 23.40 -9.53 -16.55
CA ASN A 134 23.51 -8.86 -17.86
C ASN A 134 23.17 -7.36 -17.76
N VAL A 135 23.75 -6.66 -16.77
CA VAL A 135 23.66 -5.21 -16.70
C VAL A 135 24.45 -4.60 -17.87
N ILE A 136 23.75 -4.30 -18.96
CA ILE A 136 24.22 -3.29 -19.90
C ILE A 136 24.34 -2.00 -19.10
N HIS A 137 25.58 -1.54 -18.89
CA HIS A 137 25.89 -0.28 -18.24
C HIS A 137 25.35 0.88 -19.10
N ALA A 138 24.07 1.20 -18.98
CA ALA A 138 23.51 2.46 -19.45
C ALA A 138 23.97 3.56 -18.49
N HIS A 139 25.21 4.03 -18.68
CA HIS A 139 25.66 5.30 -18.15
C HIS A 139 24.91 6.41 -18.89
N ALA A 140 23.77 6.84 -18.36
CA ALA A 140 23.23 8.14 -18.72
C ALA A 140 24.15 9.21 -18.11
N ARG A 141 25.19 9.60 -18.87
CA ARG A 141 25.88 10.86 -18.62
C ARG A 141 24.86 11.97 -18.82
N CYS A 142 24.38 12.53 -17.73
CA CYS A 142 23.71 13.82 -17.75
C CYS A 142 24.78 14.84 -18.14
N ASN A 143 24.90 15.11 -19.45
CA ASN A 143 25.78 16.17 -19.94
C ASN A 143 25.15 17.49 -19.54
N ASN A 144 25.90 18.21 -18.70
CA ASN A 144 25.72 19.62 -18.40
C ASN A 144 25.54 20.40 -19.71
N ALA A 145 24.33 20.88 -19.98
CA ALA A 145 24.07 21.86 -21.01
C ALA A 145 23.79 23.20 -20.32
N ARG A 146 24.84 24.01 -20.31
CA ARG A 146 24.95 25.48 -20.12
C ARG A 146 23.79 26.21 -19.45
#